data_AF-A0A1Q4DPN2-F1
#
_entry.id   AF-A0A1Q4DPN2-F1
#
_cell.length_a   1.000
_cell.length_b   1.000
_cell.length_c   1.000
_cell.angle_alpha   90.00
_cell.angle_beta   90.00
_cell.angle_gamma   90.00
#
_symmetry.space_group_name_H-M   'P 1'
#
loop_
_entity.id
_entity.type
_entity.pdbx_description
1 polymer ?
#
loop_
_entity_poly.entity_id
_entity_poly.type
_entity_poly.pdbx_seq_one_letter_code
_entity_poly.pdbx_strand_id
1 'polypeptide(L)'
;MELREAGRPPVAREHRVRPIDEYLDKIEELVVRSDGRVRADVVHERISAMGFTGGERTTRRTVAEVKARLHAGQRRVFRPWVPAPAT
;
A
#
# COMPACT_ATOMS: atom_id res chain seq x y z
N MET A 1 19.90 -36.96 -7.76
CA MET A 1 19.44 -36.26 -8.97
C MET A 1 18.02 -35.77 -8.69
N GLU A 2 17.78 -34.79 -7.82
CA GLU A 2 18.18 -33.38 -7.82
C GLU A 2 17.50 -32.54 -8.91
N LEU A 3 17.00 -31.36 -8.47
CA LEU A 3 16.49 -30.18 -9.20
C LEU A 3 14.96 -30.14 -9.45
N ARG A 4 14.15 -29.12 -9.13
CA ARG A 4 14.25 -27.79 -8.46
C ARG A 4 12.82 -27.35 -8.10
N GLU A 5 12.56 -26.89 -6.88
CA GLU A 5 12.28 -25.48 -6.54
C GLU A 5 11.49 -24.66 -7.59
N ALA A 6 10.24 -24.33 -7.26
CA ALA A 6 9.65 -23.05 -7.61
C ALA A 6 8.43 -22.78 -6.71
N GLY A 7 8.68 -22.34 -5.48
CA GLY A 7 7.71 -21.55 -4.74
C GLY A 7 7.46 -20.25 -5.50
N ARG A 8 6.49 -20.24 -6.42
CA ARG A 8 6.10 -19.02 -7.12
C ARG A 8 5.10 -18.27 -6.23
N PRO A 9 5.47 -17.13 -5.62
CA PRO A 9 4.49 -16.29 -4.96
C PRO A 9 3.42 -15.90 -6.00
N PRO A 10 2.12 -15.91 -5.64
CA PRO A 10 1.06 -15.59 -6.59
C PRO A 10 1.37 -14.25 -7.23
N VAL A 11 1.38 -14.28 -8.57
CA VAL A 11 1.56 -13.16 -9.49
C VAL A 11 1.14 -11.86 -8.83
N ALA A 12 2.07 -10.90 -8.73
CA ALA A 12 1.76 -9.54 -8.33
C ALA A 12 0.64 -9.06 -9.25
N ARG A 13 -0.59 -9.08 -8.71
CA ARG A 13 -1.83 -8.65 -9.35
C ARG A 13 -1.53 -7.41 -10.20
N GLU A 14 -1.58 -7.59 -11.51
CA GLU A 14 -1.45 -6.51 -12.48
C GLU A 14 -2.31 -5.35 -12.00
N HIS A 15 -1.68 -4.18 -11.89
CA HIS A 15 -2.28 -2.95 -11.39
C HIS A 15 -3.31 -2.49 -12.42
N ARG A 16 -4.47 -3.16 -12.48
CA ARG A 16 -5.63 -2.69 -13.24
C ARG A 16 -5.87 -1.28 -12.73
N VAL A 17 -5.84 -0.28 -13.62
CA VAL A 17 -6.09 1.12 -13.24
C VAL A 17 -7.47 1.16 -12.57
N ARG A 18 -7.48 1.32 -11.25
CA ARG A 18 -8.71 1.41 -10.47
C ARG A 18 -9.04 2.88 -10.34
N PRO A 19 -10.32 3.29 -10.41
CA PRO A 19 -10.73 4.67 -10.14
C PRO A 19 -10.28 5.18 -8.76
N ILE A 20 -9.99 4.27 -7.81
CA ILE A 20 -9.49 4.63 -6.49
C ILE A 20 -8.03 5.08 -6.49
N ASP A 21 -7.26 4.74 -7.54
CA ASP A 21 -5.85 5.05 -7.61
C ASP A 21 -5.63 6.58 -7.76
N GLU A 22 -6.60 7.32 -8.34
CA GLU A 22 -6.62 8.79 -8.38
C GLU A 22 -6.71 9.43 -6.98
N TYR A 23 -7.25 8.69 -6.01
CA TYR A 23 -7.40 9.14 -4.63
C TYR A 23 -6.33 8.54 -3.70
N LEU A 24 -5.37 7.78 -4.23
CA LEU A 24 -4.37 7.07 -3.43
C LEU A 24 -3.51 8.03 -2.62
N ASP A 25 -3.04 9.12 -3.23
CA ASP A 25 -2.24 10.14 -2.56
C ASP A 25 -2.99 10.74 -1.36
N LYS A 26 -4.30 10.99 -1.53
CA LYS A 26 -5.11 11.53 -0.44
C LYS A 26 -5.34 10.51 0.67
N ILE A 27 -5.56 9.25 0.31
CA ILE A 27 -5.69 8.16 1.28
C ILE A 27 -4.39 8.02 2.08
N GLU A 28 -3.24 8.07 1.42
CA GLU A 28 -1.93 8.01 2.06
C GLU A 28 -1.70 9.19 3.01
N GLU A 29 -1.97 10.41 2.56
CA GLU A 29 -1.89 11.61 3.41
C GLU A 29 -2.72 11.45 4.70
N LEU A 30 -3.98 11.01 4.58
CA LEU A 30 -4.88 10.83 5.73
C LEU A 30 -4.39 9.74 6.69
N VAL A 31 -3.84 8.65 6.14
CA VAL A 31 -3.28 7.54 6.92
C VAL A 31 -2.00 7.95 7.63
N VAL A 32 -1.07 8.62 6.94
CA VAL A 32 0.20 9.12 7.51
C VAL A 32 -0.06 10.18 8.58
N ARG A 33 -0.92 11.17 8.29
CA ARG A 33 -1.28 12.23 9.25
C ARG A 33 -1.90 11.69 10.54
N SER A 34 -2.53 10.52 10.45
CA SER A 34 -3.18 9.86 11.57
C SER A 34 -2.35 8.71 12.15
N ASP A 35 -1.10 8.54 11.72
CA ASP A 35 -0.22 7.42 12.12
C ASP A 35 -0.90 6.04 12.00
N GLY A 36 -1.65 5.82 10.93
CA GLY A 36 -2.38 4.57 10.72
C GLY A 36 -3.63 4.37 11.57
N ARG A 37 -4.01 5.31 12.46
CA ARG A 37 -5.18 5.19 13.35
C ARG A 37 -6.51 5.53 12.68
N VAL A 38 -6.49 6.21 11.53
CA VAL A 38 -7.72 6.63 10.83
C VAL A 38 -8.60 5.43 10.44
N ARG A 39 -9.92 5.55 10.63
CA ARG A 39 -10.89 4.55 10.20
C ARG A 39 -11.11 4.64 8.69
N ALA A 40 -11.23 3.49 8.04
CA ALA A 40 -11.46 3.44 6.60
C ALA A 40 -12.81 4.07 6.19
N ASP A 41 -13.82 4.04 7.07
CA ASP A 41 -15.13 4.66 6.83
C ASP A 41 -15.01 6.18 6.69
N VAL A 42 -14.20 6.81 7.55
CA VAL A 42 -13.91 8.26 7.51
C VAL A 42 -13.12 8.62 6.25
N VAL A 43 -12.19 7.76 5.84
CA VAL A 43 -11.47 7.93 4.58
C VAL A 43 -12.44 7.84 3.40
N HIS A 44 -13.36 6.87 3.42
CA HIS A 44 -14.37 6.70 2.38
C HIS A 44 -15.27 7.92 2.27
N GLU A 45 -15.84 8.40 3.37
CA GLU A 45 -16.65 9.62 3.39
C GLU A 45 -15.89 10.80 2.78
N ARG A 46 -14.62 10.96 3.12
CA ARG A 46 -13.80 12.07 2.62
C ARG A 46 -13.49 11.98 1.13
N ILE A 47 -13.22 10.78 0.59
CA ILE A 47 -13.00 10.62 -0.85
C ILE A 47 -14.31 10.68 -1.63
N SER A 48 -15.42 10.21 -1.06
CA SER A 48 -16.75 10.31 -1.65
C SER A 48 -17.20 11.77 -1.77
N ALA A 49 -16.89 12.60 -0.77
CA ALA A 49 -17.11 14.05 -0.83
C ALA A 49 -16.29 14.75 -1.94
N MET A 50 -15.18 14.14 -2.38
CA MET A 50 -14.37 14.61 -3.50
C MET A 50 -14.77 13.98 -4.86
N GLY A 51 -15.88 13.23 -4.90
CA GLY A 51 -16.42 12.65 -6.13
C GLY A 51 -16.09 11.18 -6.37
N PHE A 52 -15.52 10.46 -5.39
CA PHE A 52 -15.32 9.02 -5.53
C PHE A 52 -16.66 8.27 -5.53
N THR A 53 -16.96 7.57 -6.62
CA THR A 53 -18.20 6.80 -6.79
C THR A 53 -18.01 5.29 -6.59
N GLY A 54 -16.80 4.84 -6.24
CA GLY A 54 -16.51 3.44 -6.04
C GLY A 54 -17.00 2.89 -4.69
N GLY A 55 -16.96 1.58 -4.53
CA GLY A 55 -17.48 0.91 -3.34
C GLY A 55 -16.59 1.05 -2.09
N GLU A 56 -17.23 1.15 -0.93
CA GLU A 56 -16.60 1.22 0.41
C GLU A 56 -15.60 0.08 0.66
N ARG A 57 -15.91 -1.13 0.18
CA ARG A 57 -15.02 -2.30 0.31
C ARG A 57 -13.66 -2.08 -0.39
N THR A 58 -13.65 -1.39 -1.53
CA THR A 58 -12.42 -1.04 -2.25
C THR A 58 -11.60 -0.03 -1.46
N THR A 59 -12.25 0.95 -0.84
CA THR A 59 -11.61 1.91 0.06
C THR A 59 -11.01 1.22 1.28
N ARG A 60 -11.76 0.34 1.95
CA ARG A 60 -11.26 -0.44 3.10
C ARG A 60 -10.02 -1.26 2.75
N ARG A 61 -10.00 -1.97 1.62
CA ARG A 61 -8.82 -2.73 1.18
C ARG A 61 -7.63 -1.82 0.89
N THR A 62 -7.86 -0.71 0.21
CA THR A 62 -6.78 0.24 -0.15
C THR A 62 -6.18 0.89 1.09
N VAL A 63 -7.01 1.32 2.04
CA VAL A 63 -6.55 1.83 3.35
C VAL A 63 -5.72 0.77 4.10
N ALA A 64 -6.15 -0.49 4.11
CA ALA A 64 -5.40 -1.57 4.74
C ALA A 64 -4.03 -1.80 4.07
N GLU A 65 -3.97 -1.75 2.73
CA GLU A 65 -2.71 -1.83 1.97
C GLU A 65 -1.78 -0.66 2.30
N VAL A 66 -2.29 0.57 2.35
CA VAL A 66 -1.53 1.77 2.72
C VAL A 66 -1.03 1.68 4.17
N LYS A 67 -1.87 1.24 5.12
CA LYS A 67 -1.45 1.02 6.51
C LYS A 67 -0.37 -0.05 6.62
N ALA A 68 -0.48 -1.14 5.86
CA ALA A 68 0.54 -2.19 5.82
C ALA A 68 1.87 -1.65 5.29
N ARG A 69 1.84 -0.81 4.23
CA ARG A 69 3.02 -0.12 3.70
C ARG A 69 3.62 0.87 4.71
N LEU A 70 2.78 1.70 5.36
CA LEU A 70 3.20 2.62 6.42
C LEU A 70 3.89 1.86 7.55
N HIS A 71 3.30 0.76 8.02
CA HIS A 71 3.87 -0.05 9.09
C HIS A 71 5.14 -0.79 8.64
N ALA A 72 5.22 -1.24 7.39
CA ALA A 72 6.43 -1.84 6.82
C ALA A 72 7.58 -0.82 6.70
N GLY A 73 7.27 0.41 6.28
CA GLY A 73 8.20 1.54 6.23
C GLY A 73 8.65 1.99 7.63
N GLN A 74 7.72 2.06 8.59
CA GLN A 74 8.05 2.30 10.00
C GLN A 74 8.87 1.15 10.61
N ARG A 75 8.64 -0.11 10.21
CA ARG A 75 9.33 -1.28 10.77
C ARG A 75 10.76 -1.50 10.24
N ARG A 76 11.20 -0.86 9.16
CA ARG A 76 12.52 -1.16 8.57
C ARG A 76 13.18 0.01 7.84
N VAL A 77 14.01 0.74 8.60
CA VAL A 77 15.32 1.19 8.11
C VAL A 77 16.38 0.28 8.75
N PHE A 78 16.46 -0.98 8.32
CA PHE A 78 17.71 -1.74 8.44
C PHE A 78 18.50 -1.47 7.17
N ARG A 79 19.60 -0.72 7.29
CA ARG A 79 20.48 -0.34 6.19
C ARG A 79 21.63 -1.37 6.13
N PRO A 80 21.57 -2.41 5.29
CA PRO A 80 22.71 -3.30 5.11
C PRO A 80 23.86 -2.50 4.47
N TRP A 81 25.07 -2.66 5.01
CA TRP A 81 26.26 -1.97 4.53
C TRP A 81 26.54 -2.33 3.05
N VAL A 82 26.66 -1.29 2.21
CA VAL A 82 27.00 -1.43 0.79
C VAL A 82 28.52 -1.31 0.66
N PRO A 83 29.25 -2.35 0.20
CA PRO A 83 30.65 -2.17 -0.13
C PRO A 83 30.80 -1.20 -1.30
N ALA A 84 31.67 -0.20 -1.14
CA ALA A 84 32.05 0.71 -2.21
C ALA A 84 32.68 -0.09 -3.37
N PRO A 85 32.38 0.24 -4.64
CA PRO A 85 32.99 -0.46 -5.76
C PRO A 85 34.50 -0.25 -5.75
N ALA A 86 35.27 -1.33 -5.72
CA ALA A 86 36.69 -1.28 -5.99
C ALA A 86 36.90 -0.86 -7.45
N THR A 87 37.71 0.18 -7.66
CA THR A 87 38.19 0.64 -8.97
C THR A 87 39.08 -0.40 -9.61
#